data_AF-A0A4D7DG18-F1
#
_entry.id   AF-A0A4D7DG18-F1
#
_cell.length_a   1.000
_cell.length_b   1.000
_cell.length_c   1.000
_cell.angle_alpha   90.00
_cell.angle_beta   90.00
_cell.angle_gamma   90.00
#
_symmetry.space_group_name_H-M   'P 1'
#
loop_
_entity.id
_entity.type
_entity.pdbx_description
1 polymer ?
#
loop_
_entity_poly.entity_id
_entity_poly.type
_entity_poly.pdbx_seq_one_letter_code
_entity_poly.pdbx_strand_id
1 'polypeptide(L)'
;MDNKPSVLLIITQDTKEEEARFARAALEEAGVRVVHLDPSVRRTVGGAEISPEDVAMAAGTTIEAIRGLGHEGHCQDAMIRGAVAAAHAWDAKDPISGILAIGGSMGSALAGALMQSFPYGLPKLIVSTMASGFTKPYMGVKDIAMMNAVTDIAGINTISRDVFRNAAFAVAGMAKGYDRDKGPERPLVLMTTLGTTEAGTRRIRQALEADGCEVMVFHSSGAGGPTLDALAQDKDVALVLDLSVTEIIDHLFGGLADTGPDRGRPALRKGIPTIIAPGNADFIIGGPIDVSRVQFPDRRYHEHNPQLTAVRTKLEDLRKVADHLAANVREAKGPVRVFTPLGGFSSHDSTSGHLMDTTVPAPFADYLQQVMPASAPVTVIDAHFNDEAFADAIIAAARELLEAK
;
A
#
# COMPACT_ATOMS: atom_id res chain seq x y z
N MET A 1 20.45 25.20 19.80
CA MET A 1 21.10 24.07 19.11
C MET A 1 20.54 24.08 17.72
N ASP A 2 21.38 24.24 16.69
CA ASP A 2 20.92 24.21 15.30
C ASP A 2 20.24 22.87 15.04
N ASN A 3 18.91 22.88 14.90
CA ASN A 3 18.11 21.67 14.73
C ASN A 3 18.27 21.17 13.29
N LYS A 4 19.45 20.61 12.98
CA LYS A 4 19.72 20.02 11.66
C LYS A 4 18.79 18.81 11.46
N PRO A 5 18.09 18.71 10.32
CA PRO A 5 17.26 17.55 10.03
C PRO A 5 18.12 16.29 10.01
N SER A 6 17.53 15.17 10.45
CA SER A 6 18.20 13.88 10.54
C SER A 6 17.98 13.08 9.27
N VAL A 7 19.05 12.55 8.67
CA VAL A 7 18.96 11.67 7.50
C VAL A 7 19.52 10.30 7.85
N LEU A 8 18.69 9.27 7.69
CA LEU A 8 19.09 7.87 7.82
C LEU A 8 19.87 7.45 6.55
N LEU A 9 21.16 7.16 6.71
CA LEU A 9 22.01 6.58 5.68
C LEU A 9 22.02 5.05 5.81
N ILE A 10 21.67 4.34 4.74
CA ILE A 10 21.68 2.88 4.69
C ILE A 10 22.72 2.43 3.67
N ILE A 11 23.80 1.81 4.15
CA ILE A 11 24.84 1.24 3.30
C ILE A 11 25.66 0.20 4.07
N THR A 12 25.93 -0.94 3.44
CA THR A 12 26.71 -2.06 4.00
C THR A 12 28.20 -1.75 4.00
N GLN A 13 28.78 -1.36 5.14
CA GLN A 13 30.19 -1.00 5.23
C GLN A 13 31.15 -2.15 4.95
N ASP A 14 30.75 -3.40 5.22
CA ASP A 14 31.61 -4.57 5.03
C ASP A 14 32.13 -4.74 3.58
N THR A 15 31.40 -4.19 2.62
CA THR A 15 31.69 -4.21 1.19
C THR A 15 31.81 -2.83 0.56
N LYS A 16 31.34 -1.77 1.24
CA LYS A 16 31.22 -0.40 0.68
C LYS A 16 31.69 0.67 1.66
N GLU A 17 32.80 0.39 2.34
CA GLU A 17 33.33 1.26 3.40
C GLU A 17 33.70 2.66 2.88
N GLU A 18 34.32 2.74 1.70
CA GLU A 18 34.72 4.03 1.10
C GLU A 18 33.51 4.84 0.63
N GLU A 19 32.51 4.18 0.05
CA GLU A 19 31.27 4.77 -0.40
C GLU A 19 30.43 5.26 0.78
N ALA A 20 30.41 4.50 1.88
CA ALA A 20 29.71 4.89 3.09
C ALA A 20 30.30 6.16 3.70
N ARG A 21 31.63 6.20 3.79
CA ARG A 21 32.38 7.37 4.26
C ARG A 21 32.14 8.58 3.38
N PHE A 22 32.15 8.40 2.06
CA PHE A 22 31.89 9.47 1.10
C PHE A 22 30.45 10.01 1.21
N ALA A 23 29.46 9.12 1.24
CA ALA A 23 28.05 9.49 1.33
C ALA A 23 27.73 10.21 2.64
N ARG A 24 28.26 9.74 3.78
CA ARG A 24 28.15 10.43 5.06
C ARG A 24 28.72 11.85 4.97
N ALA A 25 29.95 12.00 4.48
CA ALA A 25 30.60 13.30 4.36
C ALA A 25 29.79 14.26 3.45
N ALA A 26 29.23 13.76 2.34
CA ALA A 26 28.41 14.56 1.43
C ALA A 26 27.07 15.01 2.08
N LEU A 27 26.45 14.16 2.90
CA LEU A 27 25.25 14.53 3.67
C LEU A 27 25.56 15.58 4.75
N GLU A 28 26.65 15.39 5.50
CA GLU A 28 27.10 16.35 6.52
C GLU A 28 27.45 17.70 5.91
N GLU A 29 28.11 17.71 4.75
CA GLU A 29 28.37 18.92 3.95
C GLU A 29 27.07 19.59 3.49
N ALA A 30 26.06 18.80 3.10
CA ALA A 30 24.74 19.30 2.76
C ALA A 30 23.95 19.85 3.97
N GLY A 31 24.53 19.79 5.19
CA GLY A 31 24.00 20.44 6.38
C GLY A 31 22.94 19.63 7.15
N VAL A 32 22.90 18.31 6.95
CA VAL A 32 22.04 17.41 7.74
C VAL A 32 22.87 16.64 8.77
N ARG A 33 22.20 16.09 9.78
CA ARG A 33 22.82 15.12 10.69
C ARG A 33 22.63 13.73 10.09
N VAL A 34 23.68 12.92 10.08
CA VAL A 34 23.63 11.55 9.56
C VAL A 34 23.40 10.57 10.69
N VAL A 35 22.46 9.65 10.49
CA VAL A 35 22.29 8.43 11.28
C VAL A 35 22.56 7.28 10.34
N HIS A 36 23.68 6.58 10.50
CA HIS A 36 24.04 5.47 9.65
C HIS A 36 23.53 4.17 10.26
N LEU A 37 22.66 3.51 9.50
CA LEU A 37 22.30 2.12 9.71
C LEU A 37 23.14 1.24 8.81
N ASP A 38 23.98 0.41 9.42
CA ASP A 38 24.87 -0.52 8.74
C ASP A 38 24.32 -1.95 8.81
N PRO A 39 23.65 -2.45 7.75
CA PRO A 39 23.10 -3.80 7.73
C PRO A 39 24.14 -4.84 7.22
N SER A 40 25.43 -4.58 7.41
CA SER A 40 26.51 -5.50 7.00
C SER A 40 26.37 -6.87 7.64
N VAL A 41 26.73 -7.93 6.91
CA VAL A 41 26.68 -9.31 7.42
C VAL A 41 28.08 -9.87 7.60
N ARG A 42 29.05 -9.59 6.72
CA ARG A 42 30.33 -10.33 6.67
C ARG A 42 31.24 -9.98 7.83
N ARG A 43 31.31 -8.70 8.20
CA ARG A 43 32.11 -8.18 9.30
C ARG A 43 31.51 -6.88 9.80
N THR A 44 31.88 -6.50 11.01
CA THR A 44 31.52 -5.20 11.60
C THR A 44 32.73 -4.27 11.47
N VAL A 45 32.55 -3.13 10.80
CA VAL A 45 33.60 -2.13 10.62
C VAL A 45 33.60 -1.12 11.78
N GLY A 46 32.42 -0.77 12.30
CA GLY A 46 32.21 0.21 13.36
C GLY A 46 31.82 1.60 12.83
N GLY A 47 31.50 2.52 13.75
CA GLY A 47 31.20 3.93 13.43
C GLY A 47 29.77 4.24 12.97
N ALA A 48 28.92 3.23 12.76
CA ALA A 48 27.50 3.41 12.51
C ALA A 48 26.72 3.62 13.82
N GLU A 49 25.76 4.53 13.81
CA GLU A 49 24.86 4.78 14.95
C GLU A 49 23.89 3.62 15.20
N ILE A 50 23.56 2.86 14.15
CA ILE A 50 22.84 1.58 14.23
C ILE A 50 23.74 0.50 13.61
N SER A 51 24.37 -0.30 14.46
CA SER A 51 25.37 -1.30 14.06
C SER A 51 24.74 -2.58 13.49
N PRO A 52 25.51 -3.45 12.80
CA PRO A 52 25.05 -4.79 12.42
C PRO A 52 24.48 -5.60 13.59
N GLU A 53 25.09 -5.47 14.76
CA GLU A 53 24.65 -6.12 16.00
C GLU A 53 23.29 -5.59 16.48
N ASP A 54 23.08 -4.27 16.41
CA ASP A 54 21.78 -3.66 16.74
C ASP A 54 20.69 -4.12 15.79
N VAL A 55 21.00 -4.19 14.50
CA VAL A 55 20.10 -4.71 13.45
C VAL A 55 19.73 -6.17 13.75
N ALA A 56 20.72 -7.03 14.01
CA ALA A 56 20.47 -8.44 14.32
C ALA A 56 19.65 -8.62 15.61
N MET A 57 19.97 -7.84 16.64
CA MET A 57 19.24 -7.83 17.91
C MET A 57 17.77 -7.40 17.71
N ALA A 58 17.53 -6.37 16.90
CA ALA A 58 16.17 -5.94 16.55
C ALA A 58 15.40 -6.99 15.74
N ALA A 59 16.09 -7.89 15.03
CA ALA A 59 15.50 -9.07 14.40
C ALA A 59 15.23 -10.23 15.38
N GLY A 60 15.55 -10.07 16.67
CA GLY A 60 15.38 -11.10 17.69
C GLY A 60 16.44 -12.20 17.66
N THR A 61 17.62 -11.92 17.10
CA THR A 61 18.73 -12.88 16.97
C THR A 61 20.09 -12.21 17.20
N THR A 62 21.19 -12.90 16.90
CA THR A 62 22.55 -12.35 16.96
C THR A 62 23.19 -12.31 15.58
N ILE A 63 24.17 -11.43 15.39
CA ILE A 63 24.86 -11.31 14.10
C ILE A 63 25.64 -12.59 13.77
N GLU A 64 26.14 -13.32 14.76
CA GLU A 64 26.79 -14.62 14.60
C GLU A 64 25.81 -15.69 14.09
N ALA A 65 24.59 -15.70 14.62
CA ALA A 65 23.56 -16.63 14.17
C ALA A 65 23.17 -16.35 12.72
N ILE A 66 23.02 -15.07 12.34
CA ILE A 66 22.76 -14.66 10.94
C ILE A 66 23.91 -15.09 10.04
N ARG A 67 25.18 -14.81 10.41
CA ARG A 67 26.37 -15.25 9.67
C ARG A 67 26.41 -16.78 9.50
N GLY A 68 25.91 -17.52 10.49
CA GLY A 68 25.85 -18.98 10.50
C GLY A 68 24.77 -19.60 9.59
N LEU A 69 23.83 -18.81 9.05
CA LEU A 69 22.76 -19.32 8.17
C LEU A 69 23.29 -19.89 6.84
N GLY A 70 24.48 -19.48 6.40
CA GLY A 70 25.14 -20.00 5.19
C GLY A 70 24.40 -19.73 3.87
N HIS A 71 23.32 -18.95 3.89
CA HIS A 71 22.50 -18.66 2.72
C HIS A 71 22.17 -17.16 2.66
N GLU A 72 22.66 -16.48 1.61
CA GLU A 72 22.57 -15.02 1.50
C GLU A 72 21.13 -14.48 1.61
N GLY A 73 20.16 -15.19 1.00
CA GLY A 73 18.75 -14.79 1.06
C GLY A 73 18.16 -14.84 2.48
N HIS A 74 18.53 -15.84 3.29
CA HIS A 74 18.04 -15.94 4.67
C HIS A 74 18.72 -14.91 5.58
N CYS A 75 20.02 -14.66 5.35
CA CYS A 75 20.71 -13.58 6.04
C CYS A 75 20.05 -12.23 5.73
N GLN A 76 19.75 -11.99 4.46
CA GLN A 76 19.14 -10.75 4.00
C GLN A 76 17.76 -10.55 4.61
N ASP A 77 16.91 -11.58 4.62
CA ASP A 77 15.57 -11.54 5.20
C ASP A 77 15.61 -11.21 6.71
N ALA A 78 16.54 -11.81 7.46
CA ALA A 78 16.76 -11.47 8.86
C ALA A 78 17.22 -10.01 9.05
N MET A 79 18.19 -9.56 8.25
CA MET A 79 18.70 -8.18 8.32
C MET A 79 17.65 -7.16 7.89
N ILE A 80 16.74 -7.49 6.96
CA ILE A 80 15.62 -6.62 6.58
C ILE A 80 14.68 -6.39 7.76
N ARG A 81 14.23 -7.47 8.41
CA ARG A 81 13.36 -7.35 9.59
C ARG A 81 14.02 -6.54 10.70
N GLY A 82 15.29 -6.82 10.96
CA GLY A 82 16.09 -6.09 11.94
C GLY A 82 16.24 -4.61 11.61
N ALA A 83 16.54 -4.30 10.34
CA ALA A 83 16.77 -2.93 9.90
C ALA A 83 15.49 -2.09 9.99
N VAL A 84 14.34 -2.66 9.59
CA VAL A 84 13.02 -2.05 9.77
C VAL A 84 12.79 -1.74 11.25
N ALA A 85 12.91 -2.74 12.13
CA ALA A 85 12.64 -2.58 13.56
C ALA A 85 13.60 -1.57 14.21
N ALA A 86 14.89 -1.63 13.92
CA ALA A 86 15.90 -0.72 14.45
C ALA A 86 15.70 0.72 13.97
N ALA A 87 15.39 0.92 12.68
CA ALA A 87 15.13 2.25 12.13
C ALA A 87 13.89 2.91 12.75
N HIS A 88 12.79 2.16 12.93
CA HIS A 88 11.61 2.66 13.62
C HIS A 88 11.88 2.95 15.10
N ALA A 89 12.65 2.10 15.78
CA ALA A 89 13.05 2.34 17.17
C ALA A 89 13.94 3.58 17.32
N TRP A 90 14.77 3.89 16.31
CA TRP A 90 15.51 5.15 16.26
C TRP A 90 14.59 6.33 16.00
N ASP A 91 13.75 6.26 14.96
CA ASP A 91 12.83 7.33 14.56
C ASP A 91 11.90 7.77 15.71
N ALA A 92 11.45 6.82 16.54
CA ALA A 92 10.63 7.10 17.71
C ALA A 92 11.36 7.90 18.80
N LYS A 93 12.69 7.79 18.90
CA LYS A 93 13.51 8.52 19.87
C LYS A 93 14.01 9.84 19.30
N ASP A 94 14.33 9.83 18.02
CA ASP A 94 15.03 10.90 17.33
C ASP A 94 14.57 10.95 15.86
N PRO A 95 13.55 11.79 15.57
CA PRO A 95 12.83 11.79 14.31
C PRO A 95 13.73 11.91 13.07
N ILE A 96 13.53 10.98 12.14
CA ILE A 96 14.17 10.98 10.83
C ILE A 96 13.39 11.93 9.90
N SER A 97 14.13 12.75 9.15
CA SER A 97 13.61 13.71 8.18
C SER A 97 13.92 13.32 6.74
N GLY A 98 14.68 12.25 6.51
CA GLY A 98 14.91 11.67 5.19
C GLY A 98 15.70 10.37 5.26
N ILE A 99 15.63 9.57 4.20
CA ILE A 99 16.34 8.29 4.10
C ILE A 99 17.09 8.24 2.78
N LEU A 100 18.40 7.98 2.84
CA LEU A 100 19.24 7.68 1.69
C LEU A 100 19.78 6.26 1.80
N ALA A 101 19.56 5.47 0.77
CA ALA A 101 20.22 4.18 0.62
C ALA A 101 21.12 4.16 -0.60
N ILE A 102 22.24 3.46 -0.50
CA ILE A 102 23.16 3.24 -1.62
C ILE A 102 23.48 1.74 -1.67
N GLY A 103 23.13 1.07 -2.77
CA GLY A 103 23.39 -0.36 -2.88
C GLY A 103 23.05 -0.98 -4.22
N GLY A 104 23.62 -2.15 -4.48
CA GLY A 104 23.23 -2.99 -5.61
C GLY A 104 21.87 -3.66 -5.38
N SER A 105 21.60 -4.79 -6.04
CA SER A 105 20.32 -5.52 -5.91
C SER A 105 19.93 -5.81 -4.45
N MET A 106 20.82 -6.46 -3.67
CA MET A 106 20.52 -6.83 -2.27
C MET A 106 20.35 -5.60 -1.36
N GLY A 107 21.23 -4.60 -1.49
CA GLY A 107 21.11 -3.36 -0.73
C GLY A 107 19.83 -2.59 -1.06
N SER A 108 19.42 -2.59 -2.33
CA SER A 108 18.17 -1.98 -2.80
C SER A 108 16.94 -2.74 -2.30
N ALA A 109 17.00 -4.08 -2.21
CA ALA A 109 15.92 -4.89 -1.64
C ALA A 109 15.67 -4.54 -0.17
N LEU A 110 16.75 -4.41 0.62
CA LEU A 110 16.62 -4.02 2.03
C LEU A 110 16.16 -2.59 2.20
N ALA A 111 16.75 -1.66 1.43
CA ALA A 111 16.35 -0.27 1.44
C ALA A 111 14.87 -0.10 1.06
N GLY A 112 14.42 -0.80 0.03
CA GLY A 112 13.03 -0.78 -0.43
C GLY A 112 12.07 -1.26 0.66
N ALA A 113 12.34 -2.41 1.28
CA ALA A 113 11.52 -2.94 2.37
C ALA A 113 11.47 -1.98 3.58
N LEU A 114 12.61 -1.42 3.97
CA LEU A 114 12.69 -0.42 5.05
C LEU A 114 11.90 0.84 4.68
N MET A 115 12.19 1.46 3.54
CA MET A 115 11.52 2.68 3.10
C MET A 115 10.01 2.49 2.91
N GLN A 116 9.56 1.30 2.50
CA GLN A 116 8.13 0.99 2.38
C GLN A 116 7.39 0.97 3.74
N SER A 117 8.13 0.76 4.84
CA SER A 117 7.57 0.80 6.20
C SER A 117 7.47 2.20 6.79
N PHE A 118 8.05 3.22 6.16
CA PHE A 118 7.97 4.62 6.59
C PHE A 118 6.83 5.36 5.87
N PRO A 119 6.31 6.45 6.47
CA PRO A 119 5.12 7.11 5.97
C PRO A 119 5.32 7.83 4.64
N TYR A 120 4.22 8.02 3.90
CA TYR A 120 4.15 8.92 2.75
C TYR A 120 4.55 10.35 3.13
N GLY A 121 5.34 10.98 2.27
CA GLY A 121 5.84 12.35 2.44
C GLY A 121 7.24 12.40 3.06
N LEU A 122 7.68 11.39 3.83
CA LEU A 122 9.06 11.31 4.28
C LEU A 122 9.99 11.17 3.05
N PRO A 123 11.01 12.02 2.87
CA PRO A 123 11.94 11.89 1.76
C PRO A 123 12.67 10.55 1.76
N LYS A 124 12.54 9.77 0.70
CA LYS A 124 13.11 8.41 0.58
C LYS A 124 13.78 8.26 -0.79
N LEU A 125 15.11 8.09 -0.81
CA LEU A 125 15.89 7.99 -2.04
C LEU A 125 16.84 6.79 -2.02
N ILE A 126 16.77 5.94 -3.04
CA ILE A 126 17.69 4.82 -3.25
C ILE A 126 18.59 5.12 -4.45
N VAL A 127 19.91 5.13 -4.25
CA VAL A 127 20.88 5.01 -5.36
C VAL A 127 21.09 3.53 -5.64
N SER A 128 20.67 3.09 -6.82
CA SER A 128 20.61 1.66 -7.17
C SER A 128 21.19 1.36 -8.55
N THR A 129 21.90 0.24 -8.66
CA THR A 129 22.25 -0.36 -9.95
C THR A 129 21.03 -0.97 -10.67
N MET A 130 19.90 -1.11 -9.98
CA MET A 130 18.64 -1.66 -10.49
C MET A 130 17.65 -0.57 -10.95
N ALA A 131 18.00 0.72 -10.85
CA ALA A 131 17.06 1.82 -11.09
C ALA A 131 16.53 1.87 -12.54
N SER A 132 17.31 1.42 -13.51
CA SER A 132 16.93 1.37 -14.92
C SER A 132 16.40 -0.02 -15.31
N GLY A 133 15.28 -0.43 -14.71
CA GLY A 133 14.71 -1.76 -14.97
C GLY A 133 13.53 -2.11 -14.07
N PHE A 134 13.57 -3.31 -13.49
CA PHE A 134 12.50 -3.88 -12.67
C PHE A 134 12.48 -3.26 -11.26
N THR A 135 11.74 -2.17 -11.07
CA THR A 135 11.73 -1.40 -9.82
C THR A 135 10.54 -1.64 -8.89
N LYS A 136 9.47 -2.26 -9.40
CA LYS A 136 8.19 -2.46 -8.68
C LYS A 136 8.37 -3.00 -7.24
N PRO A 137 9.17 -4.07 -6.99
CA PRO A 137 9.30 -4.62 -5.63
C PRO A 137 9.99 -3.68 -4.63
N TYR A 138 10.84 -2.76 -5.10
CA TYR A 138 11.58 -1.85 -4.22
C TYR A 138 10.75 -0.64 -3.80
N MET A 139 9.87 -0.17 -4.67
CA MET A 139 9.02 1.01 -4.42
C MET A 139 7.68 0.63 -3.78
N GLY A 140 7.12 -0.53 -4.13
CA GLY A 140 5.79 -0.93 -3.71
C GLY A 140 4.75 0.11 -4.11
N VAL A 141 3.97 0.58 -3.14
CA VAL A 141 2.98 1.66 -3.31
C VAL A 141 3.44 3.00 -2.71
N LYS A 142 4.66 3.09 -2.17
CA LYS A 142 5.16 4.30 -1.50
C LYS A 142 5.84 5.26 -2.47
N ASP A 143 5.99 6.50 -2.04
CA ASP A 143 6.67 7.61 -2.72
C ASP A 143 8.21 7.53 -2.60
N ILE A 144 8.79 6.39 -3.01
CA ILE A 144 10.24 6.16 -3.00
C ILE A 144 10.84 6.63 -4.32
N ALA A 145 11.84 7.50 -4.26
CA ALA A 145 12.62 7.89 -5.43
C ALA A 145 13.79 6.92 -5.65
N MET A 146 14.13 6.65 -6.91
CA MET A 146 15.27 5.81 -7.27
C MET A 146 16.19 6.54 -8.25
N MET A 147 17.47 6.65 -7.91
CA MET A 147 18.51 7.26 -8.74
C MET A 147 19.42 6.15 -9.29
N ASN A 148 19.70 6.20 -10.58
CA ASN A 148 20.61 5.23 -11.21
C ASN A 148 22.04 5.46 -10.73
N ALA A 149 22.69 4.39 -10.24
CA ALA A 149 24.10 4.41 -9.85
C ALA A 149 25.04 4.65 -11.05
N VAL A 150 24.57 4.40 -12.28
CA VAL A 150 25.27 4.49 -13.57
C VAL A 150 26.40 3.47 -13.74
N THR A 151 27.28 3.35 -12.75
CA THR A 151 28.29 2.29 -12.65
C THR A 151 27.95 1.35 -11.51
N ASP A 152 28.62 0.20 -11.45
CA ASP A 152 28.57 -0.62 -10.25
C ASP A 152 29.11 0.15 -9.03
N ILE A 153 28.67 -0.24 -7.83
CA ILE A 153 29.05 0.38 -6.56
C ILE A 153 30.24 -0.38 -6.01
N ALA A 154 31.41 -0.04 -6.54
CA ALA A 154 32.70 -0.62 -6.21
C ALA A 154 33.78 0.47 -6.21
N GLY A 155 33.91 1.15 -5.08
CA GLY A 155 34.78 2.30 -4.86
C GLY A 155 34.24 3.63 -5.42
N ILE A 156 35.02 4.69 -5.18
CA ILE A 156 34.69 6.04 -5.65
C ILE A 156 35.45 6.36 -6.94
N ASN A 157 34.70 6.59 -8.01
CA ASN A 157 35.19 7.07 -9.30
C ASN A 157 34.51 8.41 -9.65
N THR A 158 34.86 9.02 -10.78
CA THR A 158 34.30 10.32 -11.19
C THR A 158 32.77 10.31 -11.26
N ILE A 159 32.19 9.22 -11.77
CA ILE A 159 30.74 9.07 -11.91
C ILE A 159 30.08 8.80 -10.56
N SER A 160 30.56 7.81 -9.79
CA SER A 160 29.95 7.48 -8.49
C SER A 160 30.06 8.63 -7.49
N ARG A 161 31.14 9.43 -7.55
CA ARG A 161 31.29 10.68 -6.79
C ARG A 161 30.14 11.66 -7.07
N ASP A 162 29.87 11.93 -8.34
CA ASP A 162 28.83 12.88 -8.74
C ASP A 162 27.44 12.36 -8.40
N VAL A 163 27.16 11.08 -8.65
CA VAL A 163 25.88 10.45 -8.34
C VAL A 163 25.61 10.45 -6.83
N PHE A 164 26.54 10.01 -6.00
CA PHE A 164 26.34 9.96 -4.55
C PHE A 164 26.23 11.36 -3.94
N ARG A 165 27.00 12.33 -4.47
CA ARG A 165 26.86 13.73 -4.05
C ARG A 165 25.49 14.29 -4.43
N ASN A 166 25.03 14.08 -5.65
CA ASN A 166 23.70 14.53 -6.08
C ASN A 166 22.60 13.90 -5.22
N ALA A 167 22.69 12.60 -4.92
CA ALA A 167 21.74 11.91 -4.05
C ALA A 167 21.73 12.48 -2.62
N ALA A 168 22.90 12.70 -2.03
CA ALA A 168 23.05 13.29 -0.71
C ALA A 168 22.44 14.71 -0.64
N PHE A 169 22.75 15.56 -1.62
CA PHE A 169 22.19 16.91 -1.67
C PHE A 169 20.68 16.92 -1.95
N ALA A 170 20.19 16.00 -2.79
CA ALA A 170 18.76 15.88 -3.08
C ALA A 170 17.98 15.49 -1.82
N VAL A 171 18.38 14.42 -1.11
CA VAL A 171 17.68 14.01 0.11
C VAL A 171 17.81 15.05 1.22
N ALA A 172 18.98 15.71 1.35
CA ALA A 172 19.19 16.77 2.32
C ALA A 172 18.28 17.98 2.06
N GLY A 173 18.11 18.36 0.79
CA GLY A 173 17.19 19.42 0.38
C GLY A 173 15.74 19.08 0.72
N MET A 174 15.30 17.87 0.38
CA MET A 174 13.96 17.39 0.73
C MET A 174 13.75 17.33 2.25
N ALA A 175 14.74 16.84 3.00
CA ALA A 175 14.67 16.70 4.45
C ALA A 175 14.56 18.05 5.19
N LYS A 176 15.16 19.12 4.65
CA LYS A 176 15.01 20.49 5.20
C LYS A 176 13.61 21.07 5.00
N GLY A 177 12.89 20.63 3.97
CA GLY A 177 11.52 21.04 3.69
C GLY A 177 10.46 20.06 4.20
N TYR A 178 10.86 18.93 4.79
CA TYR A 178 9.95 17.94 5.30
C TYR A 178 9.33 18.40 6.62
N ASP A 179 8.01 18.49 6.62
CA ASP A 179 7.21 18.75 7.81
C ASP A 179 6.47 17.47 8.19
N ARG A 180 6.95 16.82 9.26
CA ARG A 180 6.40 15.57 9.78
C ARG A 180 4.98 15.73 10.32
N ASP A 181 4.68 16.91 10.86
CA ASP A 181 3.42 17.19 11.56
C ASP A 181 2.37 17.80 10.61
N LYS A 182 2.72 18.02 9.33
CA LYS A 182 1.78 18.49 8.33
C LYS A 182 0.75 17.42 7.98
N GLY A 183 -0.40 17.53 8.63
CA GLY A 183 -1.61 16.77 8.33
C GLY A 183 -2.38 17.29 7.11
N PRO A 184 -3.47 16.60 6.74
CA PRO A 184 -4.36 17.08 5.69
C PRO A 184 -5.05 18.38 6.13
N GLU A 185 -5.24 19.31 5.18
CA GLU A 185 -5.92 20.60 5.46
C GLU A 185 -7.44 20.47 5.50
N ARG A 186 -7.97 19.36 4.98
CA ARG A 186 -9.41 19.05 4.89
C ARG A 186 -9.65 17.60 5.34
N PRO A 187 -10.88 17.24 5.75
CA PRO A 187 -11.21 15.85 6.00
C PRO A 187 -10.89 14.97 4.78
N LEU A 188 -9.94 14.05 4.95
CA LEU A 188 -9.48 13.17 3.88
C LEU A 188 -10.39 11.93 3.79
N VAL A 189 -10.99 11.72 2.63
CA VAL A 189 -11.80 10.55 2.30
C VAL A 189 -11.08 9.72 1.25
N LEU A 190 -10.89 8.43 1.53
CA LEU A 190 -10.33 7.50 0.54
C LEU A 190 -11.46 6.62 -0.04
N MET A 191 -11.51 6.45 -1.35
CA MET A 191 -12.59 5.71 -2.01
C MET A 191 -12.07 4.76 -3.08
N THR A 192 -12.54 3.51 -3.11
CA THR A 192 -12.27 2.56 -4.21
C THR A 192 -13.35 2.62 -5.29
N THR A 193 -12.96 2.35 -6.55
CA THR A 193 -13.87 2.29 -7.71
C THR A 193 -13.25 1.47 -8.85
N LEU A 194 -14.08 1.10 -9.84
CA LEU A 194 -13.66 0.80 -11.21
C LEU A 194 -14.51 1.62 -12.20
N GLY A 195 -14.14 1.63 -13.48
CA GLY A 195 -14.96 2.28 -14.52
C GLY A 195 -16.41 1.77 -14.58
N THR A 196 -16.65 0.53 -14.18
CA THR A 196 -17.97 -0.12 -14.16
C THR A 196 -18.85 0.32 -12.97
N THR A 197 -18.28 1.00 -11.98
CA THR A 197 -18.96 1.59 -10.81
C THR A 197 -18.87 3.13 -10.79
N GLU A 198 -18.28 3.73 -11.84
CA GLU A 198 -17.95 5.15 -11.89
C GLU A 198 -19.17 6.07 -11.77
N ALA A 199 -20.32 5.69 -12.34
CA ALA A 199 -21.50 6.55 -12.29
C ALA A 199 -21.97 6.80 -10.85
N GLY A 200 -22.01 5.76 -10.02
CA GLY A 200 -22.35 5.87 -8.59
C GLY A 200 -21.24 6.56 -7.79
N THR A 201 -19.98 6.10 -7.93
CA THR A 201 -18.86 6.64 -7.15
C THR A 201 -18.54 8.10 -7.48
N ARG A 202 -18.71 8.52 -8.74
CA ARG A 202 -18.55 9.93 -9.14
C ARG A 202 -19.54 10.85 -8.43
N ARG A 203 -20.80 10.42 -8.27
CA ARG A 203 -21.81 11.20 -7.53
C ARG A 203 -21.43 11.33 -6.05
N ILE A 204 -21.01 10.22 -5.42
CA ILE A 204 -20.55 10.20 -4.04
C ILE A 204 -19.36 11.15 -3.84
N ARG A 205 -18.34 11.06 -4.72
CA ARG A 205 -17.18 11.96 -4.70
C ARG A 205 -17.60 13.43 -4.78
N GLN A 206 -18.41 13.79 -5.77
CA GLN A 206 -18.83 15.18 -6.00
C GLN A 206 -19.61 15.75 -4.81
N ALA A 207 -20.45 14.94 -4.17
CA ALA A 207 -21.18 15.36 -2.98
C ALA A 207 -20.22 15.65 -1.81
N LEU A 208 -19.28 14.75 -1.52
CA LEU A 208 -18.35 14.93 -0.41
C LEU A 208 -17.33 16.06 -0.66
N GLU A 209 -16.91 16.27 -1.90
CA GLU A 209 -16.10 17.44 -2.29
C GLU A 209 -16.88 18.75 -2.09
N ALA A 210 -18.17 18.77 -2.43
CA ALA A 210 -19.04 19.92 -2.19
C ALA A 210 -19.24 20.20 -0.68
N ASP A 211 -19.17 19.16 0.15
CA ASP A 211 -19.19 19.25 1.61
C ASP A 211 -17.83 19.67 2.21
N GLY A 212 -16.80 19.90 1.38
CA GLY A 212 -15.49 20.41 1.81
C GLY A 212 -14.44 19.33 2.10
N CYS A 213 -14.73 18.05 1.81
CA CYS A 213 -13.75 16.98 1.95
C CYS A 213 -12.72 17.01 0.81
N GLU A 214 -11.54 16.43 1.07
CA GLU A 214 -10.62 16.00 0.02
C GLU A 214 -10.89 14.51 -0.27
N VAL A 215 -11.26 14.17 -1.50
CA VAL A 215 -11.58 12.78 -1.87
C VAL A 215 -10.50 12.22 -2.80
N MET A 216 -9.79 11.19 -2.33
CA MET A 216 -8.84 10.43 -3.15
C MET A 216 -9.48 9.16 -3.66
N VAL A 217 -9.46 8.97 -4.99
CA VAL A 217 -10.09 7.82 -5.66
C VAL A 217 -9.03 6.85 -6.14
N PHE A 218 -9.23 5.57 -5.83
CA PHE A 218 -8.31 4.48 -6.14
C PHE A 218 -8.99 3.44 -7.03
N HIS A 219 -8.37 3.17 -8.18
CA HIS A 219 -8.85 2.14 -9.09
C HIS A 219 -8.45 0.75 -8.56
N SER A 220 -9.42 -0.10 -8.24
CA SER A 220 -9.22 -1.43 -7.62
C SER A 220 -8.79 -2.49 -8.65
N SER A 221 -7.70 -2.20 -9.37
CA SER A 221 -7.10 -3.08 -10.38
C SER A 221 -5.73 -3.62 -9.96
N GLY A 222 -5.53 -3.86 -8.66
CA GLY A 222 -4.37 -4.55 -8.09
C GLY A 222 -3.30 -3.63 -7.48
N ALA A 223 -3.41 -2.32 -7.69
CA ALA A 223 -2.53 -1.33 -7.06
C ALA A 223 -3.30 -0.29 -6.24
N GLY A 224 -4.56 0.01 -6.61
CA GLY A 224 -5.34 1.05 -5.95
C GLY A 224 -5.69 0.70 -4.52
N GLY A 225 -6.20 -0.51 -4.27
CA GLY A 225 -6.51 -0.96 -2.91
C GLY A 225 -5.32 -0.95 -1.95
N PRO A 226 -4.19 -1.57 -2.31
CA PRO A 226 -2.97 -1.52 -1.50
C PRO A 226 -2.49 -0.10 -1.22
N THR A 227 -2.63 0.81 -2.19
CA THR A 227 -2.28 2.22 -2.01
C THR A 227 -3.23 2.90 -1.02
N LEU A 228 -4.55 2.67 -1.15
CA LEU A 228 -5.55 3.15 -0.20
C LEU A 228 -5.25 2.64 1.21
N ASP A 229 -5.02 1.35 1.35
CA ASP A 229 -4.73 0.67 2.61
C ASP A 229 -3.47 1.23 3.26
N ALA A 230 -2.42 1.48 2.47
CA ALA A 230 -1.19 2.12 2.94
C ALA A 230 -1.41 3.58 3.38
N LEU A 231 -2.22 4.36 2.65
CA LEU A 231 -2.57 5.73 3.03
C LEU A 231 -3.45 5.77 4.29
N ALA A 232 -4.36 4.81 4.45
CA ALA A 232 -5.16 4.66 5.64
C ALA A 232 -4.28 4.43 6.88
N GLN A 233 -3.18 3.68 6.77
CA GLN A 233 -2.22 3.52 7.87
C GLN A 233 -1.46 4.82 8.16
N ASP A 234 -1.00 5.51 7.11
CA ASP A 234 -0.04 6.61 7.26
C ASP A 234 -0.64 7.97 7.58
N LYS A 235 -1.84 8.27 7.07
CA LYS A 235 -2.45 9.60 7.14
C LYS A 235 -3.60 9.66 8.15
N ASP A 236 -3.95 10.86 8.59
CA ASP A 236 -5.20 11.09 9.32
C ASP A 236 -6.36 11.09 8.33
N VAL A 237 -6.94 9.90 8.13
CA VAL A 237 -8.08 9.70 7.25
C VAL A 237 -9.37 9.88 8.04
N ALA A 238 -10.28 10.68 7.50
CA ALA A 238 -11.58 10.95 8.10
C ALA A 238 -12.58 9.80 7.83
N LEU A 239 -12.58 9.27 6.61
CA LEU A 239 -13.51 8.23 6.18
C LEU A 239 -12.89 7.35 5.08
N VAL A 240 -13.18 6.05 5.12
CA VAL A 240 -12.90 5.14 4.01
C VAL A 240 -14.21 4.66 3.40
N LEU A 241 -14.30 4.77 2.08
CA LEU A 241 -15.38 4.25 1.25
C LEU A 241 -14.82 3.09 0.42
N ASP A 242 -14.84 1.88 0.98
CA ASP A 242 -14.41 0.68 0.27
C ASP A 242 -15.58 0.12 -0.56
N LEU A 243 -15.83 0.76 -1.69
CA LEU A 243 -17.00 0.53 -2.53
C LEU A 243 -16.76 -0.45 -3.67
N SER A 244 -15.53 -0.93 -3.86
CA SER A 244 -15.18 -1.93 -4.87
C SER A 244 -14.33 -3.05 -4.27
N VAL A 245 -14.86 -4.27 -4.32
CA VAL A 245 -14.28 -5.45 -3.66
C VAL A 245 -13.54 -6.39 -4.64
N THR A 246 -13.28 -5.95 -5.86
CA THR A 246 -12.68 -6.79 -6.91
C THR A 246 -11.33 -7.37 -6.52
N GLU A 247 -10.47 -6.61 -5.85
CA GLU A 247 -9.14 -7.12 -5.44
C GLU A 247 -9.24 -8.22 -4.37
N ILE A 248 -10.30 -8.21 -3.55
CA ILE A 248 -10.61 -9.28 -2.59
C ILE A 248 -11.10 -10.52 -3.34
N ILE A 249 -11.96 -10.34 -4.35
CA ILE A 249 -12.43 -11.43 -5.21
C ILE A 249 -11.26 -12.08 -5.93
N ASP A 250 -10.41 -11.27 -6.55
CA ASP A 250 -9.25 -11.76 -7.28
C ASP A 250 -8.29 -12.51 -6.36
N HIS A 251 -8.09 -12.06 -5.11
CA HIS A 251 -7.34 -12.83 -4.12
C HIS A 251 -7.96 -14.20 -3.82
N LEU A 252 -9.29 -14.26 -3.62
CA LEU A 252 -9.99 -15.50 -3.26
C LEU A 252 -10.05 -16.52 -4.40
N PHE A 253 -9.97 -16.06 -5.66
CA PHE A 253 -10.19 -16.90 -6.84
C PHE A 253 -9.01 -16.95 -7.82
N GLY A 254 -7.90 -16.25 -7.55
CA GLY A 254 -6.72 -16.21 -8.40
C GLY A 254 -6.88 -15.30 -9.63
N GLY A 255 -7.58 -14.18 -9.49
CA GLY A 255 -7.65 -13.14 -10.51
C GLY A 255 -6.36 -12.30 -10.60
N LEU A 256 -6.25 -11.47 -11.64
CA LEU A 256 -5.04 -10.71 -11.96
C LEU A 256 -4.80 -9.52 -11.03
N ALA A 257 -5.83 -9.01 -10.38
CA ALA A 257 -5.76 -7.91 -9.42
C ALA A 257 -5.68 -8.42 -7.97
N ASP A 258 -5.13 -9.61 -7.73
CA ASP A 258 -4.87 -10.14 -6.39
C ASP A 258 -3.91 -9.21 -5.62
N THR A 259 -4.37 -8.75 -4.45
CA THR A 259 -3.62 -7.88 -3.54
C THR A 259 -3.30 -8.52 -2.19
N GLY A 260 -3.61 -9.79 -2.01
CA GLY A 260 -3.38 -10.53 -0.77
C GLY A 260 -4.52 -10.44 0.25
N PRO A 261 -4.40 -11.21 1.36
CA PRO A 261 -5.49 -11.45 2.30
C PRO A 261 -5.80 -10.29 3.24
N ASP A 262 -4.95 -9.27 3.29
CA ASP A 262 -5.11 -8.12 4.20
C ASP A 262 -5.85 -6.93 3.57
N ARG A 263 -6.29 -7.05 2.30
CA ARG A 263 -7.00 -5.98 1.60
C ARG A 263 -8.23 -5.51 2.40
N GLY A 264 -8.29 -4.20 2.68
CA GLY A 264 -9.38 -3.54 3.38
C GLY A 264 -9.31 -3.64 4.91
N ARG A 265 -8.36 -4.38 5.48
CA ARG A 265 -8.16 -4.49 6.94
C ARG A 265 -7.52 -3.26 7.58
N PRO A 266 -6.58 -2.54 6.94
CA PRO A 266 -5.86 -1.47 7.61
C PRO A 266 -6.74 -0.35 8.18
N ALA A 267 -7.73 0.12 7.41
CA ALA A 267 -8.68 1.13 7.88
C ALA A 267 -9.47 0.64 9.12
N LEU A 268 -9.98 -0.59 9.04
CA LEU A 268 -10.75 -1.24 10.11
C LEU A 268 -9.93 -1.39 11.40
N ARG A 269 -8.69 -1.88 11.29
CA ARG A 269 -7.78 -2.10 12.43
C ARG A 269 -7.29 -0.79 13.07
N LYS A 270 -7.19 0.29 12.29
CA LYS A 270 -6.86 1.63 12.78
C LYS A 270 -8.08 2.33 13.42
N GLY A 271 -9.29 1.85 13.13
CA GLY A 271 -10.53 2.41 13.65
C GLY A 271 -11.05 3.61 12.84
N ILE A 272 -10.63 3.74 11.59
CA ILE A 272 -11.17 4.76 10.69
C ILE A 272 -12.63 4.40 10.36
N PRO A 273 -13.59 5.35 10.45
CA PRO A 273 -14.95 5.15 9.97
C PRO A 273 -14.93 4.57 8.55
N THR A 274 -15.64 3.47 8.32
CA THR A 274 -15.57 2.75 7.04
C THR A 274 -16.95 2.38 6.53
N ILE A 275 -17.23 2.70 5.26
CA ILE A 275 -18.39 2.19 4.53
C ILE A 275 -17.91 1.15 3.52
N ILE A 276 -18.54 -0.02 3.52
CA ILE A 276 -18.23 -1.12 2.60
C ILE A 276 -19.43 -1.35 1.69
N ALA A 277 -19.19 -1.48 0.39
CA ALA A 277 -20.19 -1.91 -0.58
C ALA A 277 -19.60 -2.92 -1.58
N PRO A 278 -20.39 -3.90 -2.06
CA PRO A 278 -19.92 -4.96 -2.95
C PRO A 278 -19.87 -4.49 -4.43
N GLY A 279 -19.42 -3.27 -4.69
CA GLY A 279 -19.25 -2.83 -6.07
C GLY A 279 -18.26 -3.72 -6.78
N ASN A 280 -18.54 -4.00 -8.05
CA ASN A 280 -17.74 -4.90 -8.88
C ASN A 280 -17.65 -6.34 -8.36
N ALA A 281 -18.53 -6.73 -7.44
CA ALA A 281 -18.52 -8.09 -6.94
C ALA A 281 -18.92 -9.12 -8.01
N ASP A 282 -19.50 -8.66 -9.12
CA ASP A 282 -20.02 -9.48 -10.20
C ASP A 282 -18.96 -10.17 -11.07
N PHE A 283 -17.68 -9.80 -10.96
CA PHE A 283 -16.63 -10.43 -11.77
C PHE A 283 -15.27 -10.55 -11.08
N ILE A 284 -14.51 -11.54 -11.54
CA ILE A 284 -13.07 -11.72 -11.33
C ILE A 284 -12.34 -11.09 -12.53
N ILE A 285 -11.21 -10.40 -12.33
CA ILE A 285 -10.38 -9.91 -13.45
C ILE A 285 -9.50 -11.06 -13.95
N GLY A 286 -9.90 -11.64 -15.08
CA GLY A 286 -9.11 -12.63 -15.80
C GLY A 286 -8.21 -12.02 -16.88
N GLY A 287 -7.27 -12.82 -17.37
CA GLY A 287 -6.41 -12.46 -18.50
C GLY A 287 -7.13 -12.56 -19.86
N PRO A 288 -6.37 -12.73 -20.96
CA PRO A 288 -6.95 -12.95 -22.29
C PRO A 288 -7.99 -14.09 -22.27
N ILE A 289 -9.00 -14.01 -23.12
CA ILE A 289 -10.18 -14.90 -23.06
C ILE A 289 -9.83 -16.38 -23.07
N ASP A 290 -8.84 -16.80 -23.87
CA ASP A 290 -8.43 -18.20 -23.95
C ASP A 290 -7.80 -18.71 -22.64
N VAL A 291 -7.03 -17.85 -21.95
CA VAL A 291 -6.48 -18.15 -20.63
C VAL A 291 -7.60 -18.20 -19.59
N SER A 292 -8.50 -17.22 -19.62
CA SER A 292 -9.63 -17.12 -18.69
C SER A 292 -10.59 -18.31 -18.79
N ARG A 293 -10.85 -18.82 -19.99
CA ARG A 293 -11.69 -20.02 -20.21
C ARG A 293 -11.09 -21.28 -19.61
N VAL A 294 -9.76 -21.41 -19.65
CA VAL A 294 -9.05 -22.55 -19.04
C VAL A 294 -9.04 -22.43 -17.51
N GLN A 295 -8.75 -21.23 -16.99
CA GLN A 295 -8.64 -21.00 -15.55
C GLN A 295 -10.00 -21.05 -14.85
N PHE A 296 -11.05 -20.52 -15.49
CA PHE A 296 -12.38 -20.38 -14.91
C PHE A 296 -13.44 -21.03 -15.81
N PRO A 297 -13.48 -22.37 -15.93
CA PRO A 297 -14.45 -23.05 -16.79
C PRO A 297 -15.89 -22.84 -16.31
N ASP A 298 -16.84 -23.00 -17.23
CA ASP A 298 -18.28 -22.93 -16.95
C ASP A 298 -18.73 -21.61 -16.30
N ARG A 299 -18.10 -20.51 -16.73
CA ARG A 299 -18.45 -19.13 -16.36
C ARG A 299 -18.97 -18.35 -17.59
N ARG A 300 -19.62 -17.22 -17.32
CA ARG A 300 -19.92 -16.20 -18.34
C ARG A 300 -18.76 -15.21 -18.39
N TYR A 301 -18.48 -14.68 -19.57
CA TYR A 301 -17.32 -13.80 -19.79
C TYR A 301 -17.75 -12.52 -20.49
N HIS A 302 -17.05 -11.44 -20.18
CA HIS A 302 -17.07 -10.20 -20.96
C HIS A 302 -15.62 -9.81 -21.28
N GLU A 303 -15.25 -9.88 -22.56
CA GLU A 303 -13.94 -9.45 -23.04
C GLU A 303 -13.86 -7.92 -22.96
N HIS A 304 -13.15 -7.40 -21.95
CA HIS A 304 -13.02 -5.97 -21.75
C HIS A 304 -12.05 -5.36 -22.78
N ASN A 305 -10.92 -6.04 -22.99
CA ASN A 305 -9.96 -5.74 -24.04
C ASN A 305 -9.13 -7.01 -24.36
N PRO A 306 -8.23 -7.01 -25.37
CA PRO A 306 -7.47 -8.21 -25.74
C PRO A 306 -6.62 -8.83 -24.62
N GLN A 307 -6.34 -8.10 -23.54
CA GLN A 307 -5.54 -8.57 -22.40
C GLN A 307 -6.38 -8.94 -21.17
N LEU A 308 -7.62 -8.47 -21.07
CA LEU A 308 -8.43 -8.55 -19.85
C LEU A 308 -9.86 -9.03 -20.13
N THR A 309 -10.32 -9.98 -19.31
CA THR A 309 -11.68 -10.54 -19.36
C THR A 309 -12.33 -10.44 -17.99
N ALA A 310 -13.53 -9.86 -17.91
CA ALA A 310 -14.35 -9.97 -16.72
C ALA A 310 -15.05 -11.33 -16.68
N VAL A 311 -14.76 -12.13 -15.65
CA VAL A 311 -15.27 -13.50 -15.47
C VAL A 311 -16.37 -13.48 -14.41
N ARG A 312 -17.61 -13.84 -14.79
CA ARG A 312 -18.79 -13.72 -13.90
C ARG A 312 -18.65 -14.59 -12.64
N THR A 313 -18.77 -13.95 -11.49
CA THR A 313 -18.93 -14.62 -10.19
C THR A 313 -20.32 -15.26 -10.06
N LYS A 314 -20.40 -16.29 -9.23
CA LYS A 314 -21.65 -16.95 -8.82
C LYS A 314 -21.97 -16.63 -7.36
N LEU A 315 -23.19 -16.94 -6.92
CA LEU A 315 -23.58 -16.78 -5.51
C LEU A 315 -22.64 -17.52 -4.55
N GLU A 316 -22.18 -18.72 -4.92
CA GLU A 316 -21.19 -19.49 -4.13
C GLU A 316 -19.85 -18.76 -3.95
N ASP A 317 -19.44 -17.98 -4.94
CA ASP A 317 -18.22 -17.16 -4.89
C ASP A 317 -18.46 -15.97 -3.95
N LEU A 318 -19.60 -15.29 -4.12
CA LEU A 318 -19.96 -14.15 -3.28
C LEU A 318 -20.15 -14.50 -1.81
N ARG A 319 -20.60 -15.72 -1.47
CA ARG A 319 -20.64 -16.18 -0.08
C ARG A 319 -19.26 -16.15 0.58
N LYS A 320 -18.21 -16.58 -0.15
CA LYS A 320 -16.83 -16.52 0.35
C LYS A 320 -16.36 -15.07 0.52
N VAL A 321 -16.78 -14.17 -0.36
CA VAL A 321 -16.51 -12.73 -0.23
C VAL A 321 -17.18 -12.17 1.03
N ALA A 322 -18.45 -12.51 1.27
CA ALA A 322 -19.17 -12.09 2.48
C ALA A 322 -18.49 -12.61 3.75
N ASP A 323 -18.06 -13.88 3.78
CA ASP A 323 -17.33 -14.47 4.89
C ASP A 323 -16.00 -13.76 5.16
N HIS A 324 -15.27 -13.43 4.09
CA HIS A 324 -14.00 -12.69 4.16
C HIS A 324 -14.22 -11.27 4.70
N LEU A 325 -15.19 -10.54 4.14
CA LEU A 325 -15.54 -9.20 4.62
C LEU A 325 -15.98 -9.24 6.09
N ALA A 326 -16.81 -10.22 6.48
CA ALA A 326 -17.28 -10.35 7.85
C ALA A 326 -16.13 -10.67 8.81
N ALA A 327 -15.15 -11.46 8.38
CA ALA A 327 -13.92 -11.71 9.14
C ALA A 327 -13.12 -10.42 9.36
N ASN A 328 -12.96 -9.60 8.32
CA ASN A 328 -12.26 -8.32 8.43
C ASN A 328 -13.00 -7.35 9.36
N VAL A 329 -14.33 -7.25 9.24
CA VAL A 329 -15.17 -6.36 10.05
C VAL A 329 -15.19 -6.78 11.53
N ARG A 330 -15.05 -8.08 11.85
CA ARG A 330 -14.90 -8.54 13.24
C ARG A 330 -13.65 -8.00 13.95
N GLU A 331 -12.63 -7.59 13.19
CA GLU A 331 -11.41 -6.98 13.72
C GLU A 331 -11.47 -5.43 13.75
N ALA A 332 -12.59 -4.84 13.33
CA ALA A 332 -12.73 -3.38 13.27
C ALA A 332 -12.75 -2.76 14.66
N LYS A 333 -12.01 -1.65 14.82
CA LYS A 333 -11.95 -0.86 16.06
C LYS A 333 -12.79 0.42 16.01
N GLY A 334 -13.36 0.74 14.84
CA GLY A 334 -14.15 1.93 14.58
C GLY A 334 -15.50 1.59 13.96
N PRO A 335 -16.36 2.59 13.70
CA PRO A 335 -17.68 2.37 13.15
C PRO A 335 -17.60 1.87 11.71
N VAL A 336 -18.39 0.84 11.41
CA VAL A 336 -18.52 0.27 10.07
C VAL A 336 -19.99 0.31 9.64
N ARG A 337 -20.23 0.61 8.37
CA ARG A 337 -21.52 0.45 7.71
C ARG A 337 -21.34 -0.40 6.47
N VAL A 338 -22.24 -1.35 6.24
CA VAL A 338 -22.22 -2.21 5.05
C VAL A 338 -23.48 -1.93 4.25
N PHE A 339 -23.33 -1.72 2.95
CA PHE A 339 -24.44 -1.50 2.02
C PHE A 339 -24.40 -2.55 0.91
N THR A 340 -25.57 -2.93 0.40
CA THR A 340 -25.63 -3.81 -0.79
C THR A 340 -26.81 -3.43 -1.69
N PRO A 341 -26.59 -3.29 -3.01
CA PRO A 341 -27.65 -3.04 -3.99
C PRO A 341 -28.36 -4.36 -4.37
N LEU A 342 -29.65 -4.29 -4.70
CA LEU A 342 -30.42 -5.40 -5.25
C LEU A 342 -30.48 -5.43 -6.78
N GLY A 343 -30.20 -4.29 -7.43
CA GLY A 343 -30.29 -4.13 -8.88
C GLY A 343 -29.06 -4.57 -9.67
N GLY A 344 -27.96 -4.91 -9.00
CA GLY A 344 -26.69 -5.34 -9.58
C GLY A 344 -25.47 -4.57 -9.05
N PHE A 345 -24.28 -5.15 -9.22
CA PHE A 345 -23.04 -4.67 -8.58
C PHE A 345 -22.14 -3.78 -9.46
N SER A 346 -22.37 -3.76 -10.77
CA SER A 346 -21.58 -2.96 -11.71
C SER A 346 -22.34 -2.79 -13.03
N SER A 347 -21.87 -1.90 -13.91
CA SER A 347 -22.47 -1.72 -15.23
C SER A 347 -22.51 -3.00 -16.08
N HIS A 348 -21.64 -4.00 -15.83
CA HIS A 348 -21.73 -5.31 -16.49
C HIS A 348 -22.87 -6.18 -15.95
N ASP A 349 -23.28 -5.97 -14.69
CA ASP A 349 -24.40 -6.62 -14.01
C ASP A 349 -25.66 -5.75 -14.06
N SER A 350 -25.98 -5.25 -15.26
CA SER A 350 -27.13 -4.37 -15.51
C SER A 350 -27.92 -4.85 -16.72
N THR A 351 -29.12 -4.29 -16.95
CA THR A 351 -29.94 -4.59 -18.14
C THR A 351 -29.23 -4.29 -19.47
N SER A 352 -28.26 -3.37 -19.47
CA SER A 352 -27.39 -3.09 -20.61
C SER A 352 -26.10 -3.92 -20.64
N GLY A 353 -25.78 -4.62 -19.56
CA GLY A 353 -24.54 -5.36 -19.37
C GLY A 353 -24.63 -6.83 -19.77
N HIS A 354 -23.49 -7.42 -20.09
CA HIS A 354 -23.40 -8.82 -20.56
C HIS A 354 -23.36 -9.86 -19.43
N LEU A 355 -23.17 -9.43 -18.18
CA LEU A 355 -23.02 -10.31 -17.02
C LEU A 355 -24.22 -10.28 -16.06
N MET A 356 -25.32 -9.62 -16.44
CA MET A 356 -26.51 -9.51 -15.61
C MET A 356 -26.96 -10.86 -15.03
N ASP A 357 -27.18 -10.90 -13.73
CA ASP A 357 -27.77 -12.05 -13.04
C ASP A 357 -28.72 -11.62 -11.94
N THR A 358 -30.02 -11.56 -12.25
CA THR A 358 -31.04 -11.15 -11.27
C THR A 358 -31.22 -12.17 -10.14
N THR A 359 -30.65 -13.37 -10.26
CA THR A 359 -30.77 -14.42 -9.23
C THR A 359 -29.73 -14.30 -8.13
N VAL A 360 -28.76 -13.38 -8.26
CA VAL A 360 -27.60 -13.28 -7.35
C VAL A 360 -27.75 -12.18 -6.28
N PRO A 361 -28.14 -10.92 -6.60
CA PRO A 361 -28.10 -9.82 -5.63
C PRO A 361 -28.92 -10.05 -4.36
N ALA A 362 -30.18 -10.47 -4.46
CA ALA A 362 -31.03 -10.68 -3.28
C ALA A 362 -30.54 -11.84 -2.39
N PRO A 363 -30.26 -13.05 -2.92
CA PRO A 363 -29.68 -14.12 -2.09
C PRO A 363 -28.31 -13.78 -1.50
N PHE A 364 -27.52 -12.94 -2.18
CA PHE A 364 -26.27 -12.44 -1.62
C PHE A 364 -26.53 -11.46 -0.47
N ALA A 365 -27.48 -10.54 -0.62
CA ALA A 365 -27.85 -9.59 0.44
C ALA A 365 -28.33 -10.32 1.71
N ASP A 366 -29.18 -11.35 1.56
CA ASP A 366 -29.65 -12.19 2.66
C ASP A 366 -28.47 -12.86 3.39
N TYR A 367 -27.53 -13.43 2.62
CA TYR A 367 -26.36 -14.08 3.20
C TYR A 367 -25.41 -13.09 3.87
N LEU A 368 -25.19 -11.93 3.25
CA LEU A 368 -24.37 -10.86 3.80
C LEU A 368 -24.93 -10.39 5.15
N GLN A 369 -26.25 -10.21 5.26
CA GLN A 369 -26.95 -9.90 6.51
C GLN A 369 -26.76 -10.98 7.57
N GLN A 370 -26.77 -12.26 7.17
CA GLN A 370 -26.60 -13.39 8.08
C GLN A 370 -25.20 -13.46 8.69
N VAL A 371 -24.14 -13.23 7.90
CA VAL A 371 -22.75 -13.43 8.33
C VAL A 371 -22.09 -12.20 8.91
N MET A 372 -22.60 -11.00 8.61
CA MET A 372 -22.06 -9.75 9.13
C MET A 372 -22.27 -9.63 10.64
N PRO A 373 -21.26 -9.15 11.39
CA PRO A 373 -21.41 -8.97 12.83
C PRO A 373 -22.44 -7.87 13.14
N ALA A 374 -23.13 -8.01 14.27
CA ALA A 374 -24.13 -7.03 14.71
C ALA A 374 -23.59 -5.61 14.91
N SER A 375 -22.27 -5.44 15.04
CA SER A 375 -21.59 -4.15 15.10
C SER A 375 -21.59 -3.38 13.76
N ALA A 376 -21.89 -4.05 12.65
CA ALA A 376 -21.88 -3.50 11.30
C ALA A 376 -23.10 -4.01 10.50
N PRO A 377 -24.32 -3.57 10.86
CA PRO A 377 -25.53 -4.01 10.17
C PRO A 377 -25.48 -3.68 8.68
N VAL A 378 -26.03 -4.60 7.87
CA VAL A 378 -26.10 -4.46 6.42
C VAL A 378 -27.38 -3.73 6.03
N THR A 379 -27.22 -2.63 5.31
CA THR A 379 -28.30 -1.85 4.72
C THR A 379 -28.52 -2.29 3.27
N VAL A 380 -29.69 -2.84 2.99
CA VAL A 380 -30.07 -3.30 1.65
C VAL A 380 -30.83 -2.18 0.96
N ILE A 381 -30.43 -1.86 -0.27
CA ILE A 381 -31.06 -0.81 -1.09
C ILE A 381 -31.63 -1.43 -2.35
N ASP A 382 -32.92 -1.19 -2.60
CA ASP A 382 -33.61 -1.60 -3.83
C ASP A 382 -33.25 -0.67 -5.00
N ALA A 383 -31.99 -0.78 -5.44
CA ALA A 383 -31.40 -0.02 -6.53
C ALA A 383 -30.21 -0.79 -7.11
N HIS A 384 -29.78 -0.44 -8.32
CA HIS A 384 -28.49 -0.86 -8.87
C HIS A 384 -27.36 0.01 -8.28
N PHE A 385 -26.12 -0.52 -8.20
CA PHE A 385 -24.98 0.20 -7.61
C PHE A 385 -24.78 1.63 -8.17
N ASN A 386 -24.98 1.80 -9.48
CA ASN A 386 -24.81 3.06 -10.18
C ASN A 386 -26.04 3.99 -10.14
N ASP A 387 -27.13 3.60 -9.48
CA ASP A 387 -28.32 4.43 -9.37
C ASP A 387 -28.12 5.52 -8.31
N GLU A 388 -28.81 6.65 -8.49
CA GLU A 388 -28.76 7.77 -7.55
C GLU A 388 -29.20 7.36 -6.14
N ALA A 389 -30.22 6.50 -6.02
CA ALA A 389 -30.71 6.04 -4.72
C ALA A 389 -29.66 5.29 -3.90
N PHE A 390 -28.79 4.50 -4.55
CA PHE A 390 -27.69 3.82 -3.86
C PHE A 390 -26.62 4.82 -3.41
N ALA A 391 -26.21 5.71 -4.31
CA ALA A 391 -25.24 6.76 -4.01
C ALA A 391 -25.71 7.69 -2.88
N ASP A 392 -26.97 8.10 -2.90
CA ASP A 392 -27.57 9.00 -1.90
C ASP A 392 -27.59 8.35 -0.50
N ALA A 393 -27.85 7.05 -0.42
CA ALA A 393 -27.76 6.29 0.84
C ALA A 393 -26.33 6.26 1.39
N ILE A 394 -25.32 6.06 0.53
CA ILE A 394 -23.90 6.11 0.92
C ILE A 394 -23.50 7.51 1.38
N ILE A 395 -23.93 8.56 0.65
CA ILE A 395 -23.63 9.96 0.99
C ILE A 395 -24.21 10.32 2.36
N ALA A 396 -25.47 9.94 2.63
CA ALA A 396 -26.10 10.19 3.92
C ALA A 396 -25.31 9.54 5.06
N ALA A 397 -24.96 8.26 4.94
CA ALA A 397 -24.16 7.57 5.95
C ALA A 397 -22.74 8.12 6.08
N ALA A 398 -22.12 8.56 4.98
CA ALA A 398 -20.81 9.19 5.00
C ALA A 398 -20.83 10.50 5.82
N ARG A 399 -21.86 11.33 5.62
CA ARG A 399 -22.04 12.58 6.38
C ARG A 399 -22.24 12.32 7.87
N GLU A 400 -23.07 11.35 8.24
CA GLU A 400 -23.27 10.95 9.64
C GLU A 400 -21.95 10.51 10.30
N LEU A 401 -21.13 9.72 9.59
CA LEU A 401 -19.84 9.24 10.11
C LEU A 401 -18.80 10.36 10.22
N LEU A 402 -18.84 11.35 9.33
CA LEU A 402 -17.95 12.51 9.34
C LEU A 402 -18.32 13.53 10.44
N GLU A 403 -19.61 13.69 10.75
CA GLU A 403 -20.09 14.57 11.83
C GLU A 403 -19.81 14.02 13.23
N ALA A 404 -19.71 12.69 13.37
CA ALA A 404 -19.51 12.02 14.65
C ALA A 404 -18.03 11.96 15.11
N LYS A 405 -17.08 12.49 14.34
CA LYS A 405 -15.62 12.38 14.58
C LYS A 405 -15.08 13.53 15.44
#